data_AF-A0A9X1FZQ4-F1
#
_entry.id   AF-A0A9X1FZQ4-F1
#
_cell.length_a   1.000
_cell.length_b   1.000
_cell.length_c   1.000
_cell.angle_alpha   90.00
_cell.angle_beta   90.00
_cell.angle_gamma   90.00
#
_symmetry.space_group_name_H-M   'P 1'
#
loop_
_entity.id
_entity.type
_entity.pdbx_description
1 polymer ?
#
loop_
_entity_poly.entity_id
_entity_poly.type
_entity_poly.pdbx_seq_one_letter_code
_entity_poly.pdbx_strand_id
1 'polypeptide(L)'
;MFLKKIALAGAVSLMGSAGFAACSYENTTPIKSLSAGFEAWKAVTDAMAECGNFQAELDQEFRTKQPAAFEANPSLYQIGGVSNGTITPLLNAGTIRPLDDLVAKYGQNLSPNQLIRINGKIMAVAMMVNTQHLMYRSDVLADLGIDTPTTWDEVLAASAKIKEAGVMEYPLGATLKSGWNLAQDFNNMYAGFGGKFFNDDNTAAVNSEAGIKSLEMMKAMTEYTDPEVLVSDSTYVQQQFQQGKIALANLWASRAGAMNDEAESQVVGKVAMSAAPRAMDGGVPATTLWWDGIVIAKNISDEEADAAFRLAMEGLDSEMVKGANDAAIWLVEGYAPTEIAKGAIETATANPAPPAYPSTTQMGLLHSALGNELPAFFTGERSAEATLEAITEAYTTSAKEAGVLK
;
A
#
# COMPACT_ATOMS: atom_id res chain seq x y z
N MET A 1 3.80 -43.34 34.04
CA MET A 1 4.00 -42.20 34.96
C MET A 1 5.28 -41.51 34.56
N PHE A 2 5.20 -40.25 34.12
CA PHE A 2 6.07 -39.11 34.45
C PHE A 2 5.85 -38.02 33.41
N LEU A 3 5.44 -36.86 33.94
CA LEU A 3 4.85 -35.73 33.24
C LEU A 3 5.83 -34.93 32.39
N LYS A 4 5.33 -34.44 31.26
CA LYS A 4 5.90 -33.38 30.41
C LYS A 4 6.08 -32.10 31.24
N LYS A 5 7.28 -31.51 31.21
CA LYS A 5 7.51 -30.13 31.64
C LYS A 5 7.31 -29.19 30.45
N ILE A 6 6.28 -28.37 30.53
CA ILE A 6 6.05 -27.20 29.69
C ILE A 6 6.98 -26.10 30.24
N ALA A 7 7.91 -25.61 29.43
CA ALA A 7 8.69 -24.42 29.75
C ALA A 7 7.93 -23.20 29.20
N LEU A 8 7.51 -22.35 30.12
CA LEU A 8 6.86 -21.07 29.87
C LEU A 8 7.93 -20.09 29.34
N ALA A 9 7.81 -19.64 28.09
CA ALA A 9 8.63 -18.54 27.58
C ALA A 9 8.13 -17.24 28.21
N GLY A 10 8.87 -16.74 29.20
CA GLY A 10 8.63 -15.44 29.81
C GLY A 10 9.00 -14.32 28.84
N ALA A 11 8.10 -13.33 28.72
CA ALA A 11 8.34 -12.08 28.02
C ALA A 11 9.57 -11.37 28.62
N VAL A 12 10.59 -11.18 27.80
CA VAL A 12 11.70 -10.27 28.11
C VAL A 12 11.38 -8.95 27.44
N SER A 13 10.84 -8.02 28.22
CA SER A 13 10.76 -6.60 27.90
C SER A 13 12.16 -6.01 27.98
N LEU A 14 12.83 -5.85 26.84
CA LEU A 14 14.00 -4.98 26.74
C LEU A 14 13.51 -3.57 26.44
N MET A 15 13.40 -2.77 27.50
CA MET A 15 13.35 -1.31 27.40
C MET A 15 14.69 -0.83 26.88
N GLY A 16 14.70 -0.40 25.62
CA GLY A 16 15.72 0.50 25.08
C GLY A 16 15.00 1.75 24.59
N SER A 17 14.64 2.65 25.51
CA SER A 17 14.15 3.97 25.13
C SER A 17 15.33 4.82 24.67
N ALA A 18 15.48 4.98 23.36
CA ALA A 18 16.02 6.23 22.85
C ALA A 18 15.00 7.30 23.26
N GLY A 19 15.35 8.12 24.26
CA GLY A 19 14.47 9.17 24.74
C GLY A 19 14.34 10.28 23.70
N PHE A 20 13.27 10.22 22.91
CA PHE A 20 12.70 11.39 22.24
C PHE A 20 11.99 12.26 23.30
N ALA A 21 11.73 13.54 22.99
CA ALA A 21 11.23 14.50 23.98
C ALA A 21 9.88 14.08 24.58
N ALA A 22 9.55 14.58 25.78
CA ALA A 22 8.26 14.28 26.41
C ALA A 22 7.10 14.74 25.51
N CYS A 23 6.14 13.83 25.22
CA CYS A 23 4.98 14.12 24.38
C CYS A 23 4.28 15.43 24.82
N SER A 24 3.89 16.26 23.84
CA SER A 24 3.33 17.59 24.10
C SER A 24 1.91 17.51 24.66
N TYR A 25 1.27 16.34 24.52
CA TYR A 25 -0.04 16.00 25.04
C TYR A 25 0.01 14.74 25.92
N GLU A 26 -0.27 14.89 27.22
CA GLU A 26 -0.53 13.74 28.09
C GLU A 26 -1.99 13.27 27.94
N ASN A 27 -2.17 12.08 27.36
CA ASN A 27 -3.48 11.50 27.11
C ASN A 27 -3.97 10.64 28.29
N THR A 28 -5.11 11.01 28.86
CA THR A 28 -5.77 10.27 29.94
C THR A 28 -6.98 9.45 29.47
N THR A 29 -7.41 9.59 28.22
CA THR A 29 -8.58 8.91 27.67
C THR A 29 -8.17 7.62 26.96
N PRO A 30 -8.80 6.45 27.21
CA PRO A 30 -8.42 5.21 26.53
C PRO A 30 -8.72 5.30 25.03
N ILE A 31 -7.69 5.29 24.19
CA ILE A 31 -7.82 5.35 22.73
C ILE A 31 -7.24 4.10 22.09
N LYS A 32 -7.95 3.55 21.10
CA LYS A 32 -7.46 2.45 20.26
C LYS A 32 -7.37 2.85 18.79
N SER A 33 -6.37 2.33 18.09
CA SER A 33 -6.26 2.44 16.64
C SER A 33 -6.26 1.08 15.94
N LEU A 34 -6.77 1.06 14.70
CA LEU A 34 -6.65 -0.08 13.79
C LEU A 34 -6.15 0.40 12.42
N SER A 35 -4.99 -0.08 11.98
CA SER A 35 -4.37 0.29 10.70
C SER A 35 -3.64 -0.90 10.04
N ALA A 36 -3.09 -0.64 8.85
CA ALA A 36 -2.29 -1.61 8.12
C ALA A 36 -0.97 -1.93 8.84
N GLY A 37 -0.54 -3.19 8.83
CA GLY A 37 0.73 -3.60 9.43
C GLY A 37 1.96 -3.32 8.57
N PHE A 38 2.47 -2.09 8.56
CA PHE A 38 3.78 -1.79 7.97
C PHE A 38 4.54 -0.72 8.75
N GLU A 39 5.82 -0.53 8.42
CA GLU A 39 6.78 0.24 9.20
C GLU A 39 6.34 1.68 9.48
N ALA A 40 5.78 2.39 8.49
CA ALA A 40 5.32 3.76 8.69
C ALA A 40 4.17 3.85 9.71
N TRP A 41 3.18 2.94 9.64
CA TRP A 41 2.13 2.89 10.67
C TRP A 41 2.71 2.56 12.04
N LYS A 42 3.69 1.65 12.10
CA LYS A 42 4.40 1.36 13.35
C LYS A 42 5.05 2.62 13.92
N ALA A 43 5.80 3.38 13.14
CA ALA A 43 6.44 4.62 13.58
C ALA A 43 5.42 5.64 14.11
N VAL A 44 4.34 5.89 13.36
CA VAL A 44 3.26 6.80 13.77
C VAL A 44 2.61 6.34 15.07
N THR A 45 2.27 5.05 15.19
CA THR A 45 1.60 4.53 16.38
C THR A 45 2.50 4.41 17.60
N ASP A 46 3.79 4.17 17.41
CA ASP A 46 4.77 4.15 18.50
C ASP A 46 4.90 5.56 19.09
N ALA A 47 5.01 6.60 18.24
CA ALA A 47 5.01 8.00 18.68
C ALA A 47 3.72 8.37 19.43
N MET A 48 2.55 7.93 18.94
CA MET A 48 1.29 8.11 19.67
C MET A 48 1.28 7.43 21.05
N ALA A 49 1.94 6.28 21.19
CA ALA A 49 1.95 5.51 22.43
C ALA A 49 2.75 6.18 23.55
N GLU A 50 3.72 7.04 23.20
CA GLU A 50 4.50 7.82 24.17
C GLU A 50 3.65 8.80 24.98
N CYS A 51 2.50 9.20 24.45
CA CYS A 51 1.56 10.13 25.07
C CYS A 51 0.63 9.48 26.12
N GLY A 52 0.67 8.15 26.25
CA GLY A 52 -0.09 7.40 27.26
C GLY A 52 -1.53 7.04 26.88
N ASN A 53 -2.08 6.06 27.60
CA ASN A 53 -3.44 5.52 27.46
C ASN A 53 -3.90 5.22 26.00
N PHE A 54 -2.96 4.74 25.19
CA PHE A 54 -3.17 4.41 23.78
C PHE A 54 -2.78 2.96 23.49
N GLN A 55 -3.56 2.28 22.64
CA GLN A 55 -3.27 0.93 22.17
C GLN A 55 -3.45 0.84 20.65
N ALA A 56 -2.38 0.53 19.93
CA ALA A 56 -2.42 0.30 18.50
C ALA A 56 -2.65 -1.18 18.15
N GLU A 57 -3.43 -1.43 17.11
CA GLU A 57 -3.54 -2.71 16.42
C GLU A 57 -3.10 -2.54 14.96
N LEU A 58 -1.99 -3.19 14.62
CA LEU A 58 -1.44 -3.24 13.27
C LEU A 58 -1.76 -4.61 12.66
N ASP A 59 -2.55 -4.64 11.60
CA ASP A 59 -3.04 -5.89 11.02
C ASP A 59 -2.96 -5.86 9.48
N GLN A 60 -2.59 -6.99 8.85
CA GLN A 60 -2.64 -7.13 7.39
C GLN A 60 -4.09 -7.21 6.88
N GLU A 61 -4.98 -7.79 7.69
CA GLU A 61 -6.39 -7.99 7.39
C GLU A 61 -7.26 -6.83 7.88
N PHE A 62 -6.68 -5.70 8.28
CA PHE A 62 -7.41 -4.55 8.82
C PHE A 62 -8.57 -4.12 7.90
N ARG A 63 -8.40 -4.24 6.57
CA ARG A 63 -9.40 -3.86 5.56
C ARG A 63 -10.73 -4.61 5.72
N THR A 64 -10.69 -5.85 6.20
CA THR A 64 -11.88 -6.68 6.41
C THR A 64 -12.52 -6.44 7.78
N LYS A 65 -11.74 -5.97 8.76
CA LYS A 65 -12.17 -5.76 10.15
C LYS A 65 -12.66 -4.34 10.42
N GLN A 66 -12.02 -3.34 9.83
CA GLN A 66 -12.20 -1.93 10.14
C GLN A 66 -13.64 -1.43 9.90
N PRO A 67 -14.34 -1.80 8.80
CA PRO A 67 -15.73 -1.36 8.60
C PRO A 67 -16.65 -1.76 9.75
N ALA A 68 -16.69 -3.04 10.10
CA ALA A 68 -17.53 -3.54 11.20
C ALA A 68 -17.14 -2.95 12.56
N ALA A 69 -15.84 -2.72 12.78
CA ALA A 69 -15.34 -2.11 14.01
C ALA A 69 -15.77 -0.64 14.17
N PHE A 70 -15.85 0.10 13.06
CA PHE A 70 -16.32 1.49 12.99
C PHE A 70 -17.85 1.61 13.04
N GLU A 71 -18.58 0.59 12.56
CA GLU A 71 -20.05 0.53 12.64
C GLU A 71 -20.57 0.28 14.07
N ALA A 72 -19.77 -0.35 14.93
CA ALA A 72 -20.14 -0.57 16.32
C ALA A 72 -20.50 0.73 17.07
N ASN A 73 -21.32 0.61 18.12
CA ASN A 73 -21.77 1.75 18.93
C ASN A 73 -21.67 1.44 20.45
N PRO A 74 -20.70 2.03 21.17
CA PRO A 74 -19.63 2.90 20.64
C PRO A 74 -18.69 2.12 19.71
N SER A 75 -17.96 2.83 18.85
CA SER A 75 -16.98 2.20 17.95
C SER A 75 -15.91 1.45 18.73
N LEU A 76 -15.43 0.32 18.20
CA LEU A 76 -14.39 -0.49 18.85
C LEU A 76 -13.00 0.17 18.81
N TYR A 77 -12.77 1.09 17.86
CA TYR A 77 -11.54 1.86 17.71
C TYR A 77 -11.88 3.32 17.44
N GLN A 78 -11.17 4.23 18.09
CA GLN A 78 -11.38 5.67 17.91
C GLN A 78 -10.63 6.20 16.67
N ILE A 79 -9.50 5.58 16.31
CA ILE A 79 -8.62 5.98 15.20
C ILE A 79 -8.54 4.87 14.16
N GLY A 80 -8.68 5.22 12.88
CA GLY A 80 -8.53 4.29 11.77
C GLY A 80 -7.39 4.73 10.87
N GLY A 81 -6.49 3.81 10.54
CA GLY A 81 -5.58 4.01 9.41
C GLY A 81 -6.27 3.62 8.12
N VAL A 82 -6.30 4.53 7.15
CA VAL A 82 -6.93 4.33 5.84
C VAL A 82 -6.00 4.68 4.70
N SER A 83 -6.35 4.20 3.51
CA SER A 83 -5.80 4.65 2.23
C SER A 83 -6.94 4.95 1.25
N ASN A 84 -6.61 5.31 0.01
CA ASN A 84 -7.59 5.61 -1.04
C ASN A 84 -8.74 4.58 -1.13
N GLY A 85 -8.43 3.28 -1.00
CA GLY A 85 -9.40 2.21 -1.15
C GLY A 85 -10.18 1.87 0.13
N THR A 86 -9.61 2.11 1.31
CA THR A 86 -10.23 1.69 2.59
C THR A 86 -11.02 2.79 3.26
N ILE A 87 -10.84 4.05 2.84
CA ILE A 87 -11.71 5.15 3.31
C ILE A 87 -13.14 5.03 2.76
N THR A 88 -13.32 4.48 1.57
CA THR A 88 -14.62 4.44 0.86
C THR A 88 -15.71 3.68 1.62
N PRO A 89 -15.49 2.45 2.15
CA PRO A 89 -16.51 1.76 2.96
C PRO A 89 -16.95 2.56 4.18
N LEU A 90 -16.02 3.24 4.86
CA LEU A 90 -16.31 4.04 6.06
C LEU A 90 -17.13 5.29 5.74
N LEU A 91 -16.85 5.94 4.60
CA LEU A 91 -17.63 7.06 4.08
C LEU A 91 -19.06 6.63 3.73
N ASN A 92 -19.20 5.50 3.03
CA ASN A 92 -20.49 4.98 2.60
C ASN A 92 -21.37 4.59 3.79
N ALA A 93 -20.78 3.97 4.82
CA ALA A 93 -21.46 3.64 6.07
C ALA A 93 -21.71 4.88 6.96
N GLY A 94 -21.05 6.01 6.68
CA GLY A 94 -21.14 7.23 7.46
C GLY A 94 -20.57 7.07 8.88
N THR A 95 -19.55 6.23 9.04
CA THR A 95 -18.97 5.83 10.34
C THR A 95 -17.73 6.61 10.73
N ILE A 96 -17.25 7.52 9.87
CA ILE A 96 -16.18 8.47 10.17
C ILE A 96 -16.72 9.90 10.26
N ARG A 97 -16.17 10.69 11.17
CA ARG A 97 -16.60 12.09 11.38
C ARG A 97 -15.81 13.05 10.49
N PRO A 98 -16.42 14.18 10.07
CA PRO A 98 -15.66 15.32 9.57
C PRO A 98 -14.66 15.80 10.62
N LEU A 99 -13.47 16.19 10.16
CA LEU A 99 -12.36 16.63 10.99
C LEU A 99 -12.21 18.15 11.02
N ASP A 100 -13.06 18.91 10.33
CA ASP A 100 -12.93 20.37 10.19
C ASP A 100 -12.77 21.09 11.55
N ASP A 101 -13.60 20.76 12.55
CA ASP A 101 -13.52 21.38 13.89
C ASP A 101 -12.26 20.94 14.65
N LEU A 102 -11.85 19.67 14.50
CA LEU A 102 -10.66 19.12 15.15
C LEU A 102 -9.38 19.71 14.56
N VAL A 103 -9.32 19.85 13.23
CA VAL A 103 -8.24 20.52 12.50
C VAL A 103 -8.18 22.00 12.89
N ALA A 104 -9.31 22.70 13.01
CA ALA A 104 -9.33 24.08 13.44
C ALA A 104 -8.79 24.27 14.88
N LYS A 105 -9.05 23.32 15.78
CA LYS A 105 -8.57 23.34 17.16
C LYS A 105 -7.11 22.92 17.31
N TYR A 106 -6.67 21.88 16.62
CA TYR A 106 -5.40 21.18 16.92
C TYR A 106 -4.50 20.92 15.70
N GLY A 107 -4.96 21.21 14.49
CA GLY A 107 -4.26 20.87 13.24
C GLY A 107 -3.39 21.97 12.68
N GLN A 108 -2.89 22.91 13.50
CA GLN A 108 -2.17 24.10 13.01
C GLN A 108 -0.84 23.78 12.30
N ASN A 109 -0.27 22.60 12.56
CA ASN A 109 0.95 22.12 11.91
C ASN A 109 0.67 21.30 10.64
N LEU A 110 -0.61 21.06 10.29
CA LEU A 110 -0.96 20.31 9.09
C LEU A 110 -0.85 21.18 7.85
N SER A 111 -0.24 20.65 6.80
CA SER A 111 -0.16 21.30 5.50
C SER A 111 -1.40 21.00 4.64
N PRO A 112 -1.75 21.86 3.66
CA PRO A 112 -2.94 21.66 2.82
C PRO A 112 -2.98 20.32 2.07
N ASN A 113 -1.82 19.77 1.68
CA ASN A 113 -1.70 18.48 0.99
C ASN A 113 -1.93 17.27 1.91
N GLN A 114 -1.98 17.44 3.24
CA GLN A 114 -2.41 16.41 4.17
C GLN A 114 -3.94 16.34 4.32
N LEU A 115 -4.66 17.41 3.97
CA LEU A 115 -6.10 17.49 4.23
C LEU A 115 -6.92 16.85 3.11
N ILE A 116 -7.35 15.60 3.32
CA ILE A 116 -8.18 14.88 2.36
C ILE A 116 -9.61 15.39 2.45
N ARG A 117 -10.03 16.14 1.42
CA ARG A 117 -11.36 16.74 1.34
C ARG A 117 -12.30 15.93 0.48
N ILE A 118 -13.46 15.57 1.04
CA ILE A 118 -14.52 14.85 0.36
C ILE A 118 -15.83 15.60 0.61
N ASN A 119 -16.53 15.97 -0.46
CA ASN A 119 -17.74 16.80 -0.41
C ASN A 119 -17.54 18.09 0.40
N GLY A 120 -16.37 18.72 0.26
CA GLY A 120 -16.01 19.99 0.91
C GLY A 120 -15.53 19.87 2.37
N LYS A 121 -15.65 18.70 2.99
CA LYS A 121 -15.26 18.45 4.39
C LYS A 121 -13.93 17.73 4.48
N ILE A 122 -13.14 18.02 5.52
CA ILE A 122 -11.93 17.23 5.80
C ILE A 122 -12.36 15.89 6.38
N MET A 123 -12.09 14.80 5.68
CA MET A 123 -12.49 13.45 6.10
C MET A 123 -11.33 12.59 6.58
N ALA A 124 -10.10 12.94 6.22
CA ALA A 124 -8.89 12.28 6.70
C ALA A 124 -7.71 13.26 6.72
N VAL A 125 -6.70 12.92 7.52
CA VAL A 125 -5.38 13.57 7.48
C VAL A 125 -4.38 12.56 6.93
N ALA A 126 -3.87 12.82 5.73
CA ALA A 126 -2.85 11.99 5.10
C ALA A 126 -1.49 12.18 5.78
N MET A 127 -0.80 11.07 6.03
CA MET A 127 0.51 11.03 6.67
C MET A 127 1.64 10.80 5.65
N MET A 128 1.36 10.10 4.57
CA MET A 128 2.34 9.73 3.56
C MET A 128 1.70 9.58 2.18
N VAL A 129 2.55 9.61 1.16
CA VAL A 129 2.22 9.14 -0.19
C VAL A 129 2.91 7.82 -0.46
N ASN A 130 2.32 7.02 -1.34
CA ASN A 130 2.87 5.75 -1.75
C ASN A 130 2.60 5.50 -3.23
N THR A 131 3.52 4.79 -3.87
CA THR A 131 3.37 4.31 -5.24
C THR A 131 4.35 3.17 -5.45
N GLN A 132 4.09 2.30 -6.42
CA GLN A 132 5.10 1.31 -6.78
C GLN A 132 6.19 1.97 -7.62
N HIS A 133 7.41 1.45 -7.51
CA HIS A 133 8.54 1.84 -8.33
C HIS A 133 9.47 0.64 -8.52
N LEU A 134 10.37 0.73 -9.51
CA LEU A 134 11.31 -0.35 -9.75
C LEU A 134 12.39 -0.34 -8.67
N MET A 135 12.55 -1.48 -8.01
CA MET A 135 13.69 -1.83 -7.17
C MET A 135 14.53 -2.85 -7.93
N TYR A 136 15.84 -2.62 -8.02
CA TYR A 136 16.72 -3.52 -8.77
C TYR A 136 18.09 -3.68 -8.13
N ARG A 137 18.70 -4.85 -8.35
CA ARG A 137 20.07 -5.18 -7.96
C ARG A 137 21.05 -4.52 -8.92
N SER A 138 21.55 -3.35 -8.54
CA SER A 138 22.45 -2.55 -9.39
C SER A 138 23.76 -3.28 -9.69
N ASP A 139 24.25 -4.08 -8.76
CA ASP A 139 25.43 -4.93 -8.95
C ASP A 139 25.19 -6.03 -9.99
N VAL A 140 24.05 -6.73 -9.93
CA VAL A 140 23.69 -7.77 -10.90
C VAL A 140 23.54 -7.18 -12.31
N LEU A 141 22.88 -6.03 -12.44
CA LEU A 141 22.71 -5.37 -13.72
C LEU A 141 24.05 -4.90 -14.29
N ALA A 142 24.92 -4.31 -13.45
CA ALA A 142 26.24 -3.85 -13.87
C ALA A 142 27.15 -5.02 -14.31
N ASP A 143 27.21 -6.12 -13.56
CA ASP A 143 28.03 -7.29 -13.88
C ASP A 143 27.64 -7.94 -15.22
N LEU A 144 26.35 -7.86 -15.57
CA LEU A 144 25.83 -8.40 -16.83
C LEU A 144 25.78 -7.36 -17.95
N GLY A 145 26.14 -6.10 -17.69
CA GLY A 145 26.00 -5.00 -18.66
C GLY A 145 24.54 -4.83 -19.12
N ILE A 146 23.63 -4.73 -18.16
CA ILE A 146 22.21 -4.47 -18.36
C ILE A 146 21.94 -3.02 -17.92
N ASP A 147 21.39 -2.21 -18.82
CA ASP A 147 20.94 -0.86 -18.48
C ASP A 147 19.71 -0.90 -17.55
N THR A 148 19.50 0.15 -16.76
CA THR A 148 18.33 0.25 -15.88
C THR A 148 17.03 0.20 -16.69
N PRO A 149 16.15 -0.79 -16.48
CA PRO A 149 14.89 -0.89 -17.22
C PRO A 149 13.95 0.27 -16.94
N THR A 150 13.30 0.77 -17.98
CA THR A 150 12.32 1.86 -17.97
C THR A 150 10.94 1.42 -18.47
N THR A 151 10.87 0.30 -19.17
CA THR A 151 9.62 -0.33 -19.63
C THR A 151 9.49 -1.76 -19.13
N TRP A 152 8.27 -2.29 -19.11
CA TRP A 152 8.05 -3.69 -18.73
C TRP A 152 8.70 -4.68 -19.72
N ASP A 153 8.78 -4.36 -21.01
CA ASP A 153 9.53 -5.16 -21.98
C ASP A 153 11.03 -5.23 -21.64
N GLU A 154 11.62 -4.10 -21.21
CA GLU A 154 13.02 -4.07 -20.74
C GLU A 154 13.20 -4.85 -19.43
N VAL A 155 12.22 -4.85 -18.53
CA VAL A 155 12.23 -5.67 -17.31
C VAL A 155 12.23 -7.16 -17.67
N LEU A 156 11.42 -7.59 -18.63
CA LEU A 156 11.40 -8.99 -19.09
C LEU A 156 12.71 -9.36 -19.78
N ALA A 157 13.27 -8.48 -20.61
CA ALA A 157 14.56 -8.72 -21.26
C ALA A 157 15.72 -8.81 -20.25
N ALA A 158 15.73 -7.93 -19.24
CA ALA A 158 16.70 -8.00 -18.15
C ALA A 158 16.54 -9.31 -17.36
N SER A 159 15.31 -9.70 -17.05
CA SER A 159 14.99 -10.95 -16.36
C SER A 159 15.47 -12.17 -17.14
N ALA A 160 15.23 -12.22 -18.46
CA ALA A 160 15.72 -13.29 -19.33
C ALA A 160 17.25 -13.40 -19.28
N LYS A 161 17.96 -12.28 -19.44
CA LYS A 161 19.42 -12.25 -19.43
C LYS A 161 20.02 -12.68 -18.09
N ILE A 162 19.42 -12.28 -16.96
CA ILE A 162 19.84 -12.70 -15.62
C ILE A 162 19.66 -14.22 -15.45
N LYS A 163 18.54 -14.76 -15.92
CA LYS A 163 18.24 -16.20 -15.87
C LYS A 163 19.15 -17.02 -16.77
N GLU A 164 19.37 -16.60 -18.01
CA GLU A 164 20.26 -17.25 -18.97
C GLU A 164 21.72 -17.26 -18.49
N ALA A 165 22.16 -16.21 -17.79
CA ALA A 165 23.47 -16.16 -17.16
C ALA A 165 23.63 -17.10 -15.96
N GLY A 166 22.54 -17.75 -15.50
CA GLY A 166 22.55 -18.66 -14.36
C GLY A 166 22.71 -17.96 -13.01
N VAL A 167 22.51 -16.65 -12.94
CA VAL A 167 22.66 -15.86 -11.70
C VAL A 167 21.48 -16.09 -10.76
N MET A 168 20.26 -16.12 -11.30
CA MET A 168 19.01 -16.39 -10.58
C MET A 168 18.04 -17.16 -11.46
N GLU A 169 17.42 -18.21 -10.94
CA GLU A 169 16.41 -18.98 -11.66
C GLU A 169 15.11 -18.17 -11.90
N TYR A 170 14.75 -17.36 -10.91
CA TYR A 170 13.55 -16.51 -10.90
C TYR A 170 13.95 -15.07 -10.56
N PRO A 171 14.46 -14.28 -11.51
CA PRO A 171 15.03 -12.96 -11.22
C PRO A 171 13.99 -11.87 -10.94
N LEU A 172 12.71 -12.09 -11.25
CA LEU A 172 11.64 -11.11 -11.07
C LEU A 172 10.75 -11.49 -9.88
N GLY A 173 10.60 -10.56 -8.93
CA GLY A 173 9.58 -10.62 -7.90
C GLY A 173 8.30 -9.90 -8.34
N ALA A 174 7.15 -10.52 -8.17
CA ALA A 174 5.85 -9.95 -8.50
C ALA A 174 4.82 -10.22 -7.38
N THR A 175 3.97 -9.22 -7.10
CA THR A 175 2.98 -9.29 -6.02
C THR A 175 1.64 -9.86 -6.50
N LEU A 176 1.65 -11.08 -7.02
CA LEU A 176 0.46 -11.67 -7.67
C LEU A 176 -0.43 -12.51 -6.74
N LYS A 177 -0.33 -12.36 -5.41
CA LYS A 177 -1.23 -13.05 -4.48
C LYS A 177 -2.69 -12.82 -4.85
N SER A 178 -3.44 -13.91 -5.00
CA SER A 178 -4.88 -13.88 -5.31
C SER A 178 -5.65 -12.95 -4.37
N GLY A 179 -6.62 -12.22 -4.91
CA GLY A 179 -7.32 -11.16 -4.19
C GLY A 179 -6.72 -9.77 -4.46
N TRP A 180 -6.49 -9.00 -3.40
CA TRP A 180 -6.16 -7.57 -3.50
C TRP A 180 -4.85 -7.29 -4.25
N ASN A 181 -3.79 -8.07 -4.00
CA ASN A 181 -2.50 -7.82 -4.63
C ASN A 181 -2.57 -8.02 -6.16
N LEU A 182 -3.11 -9.17 -6.59
CA LEU A 182 -3.30 -9.47 -8.00
C LEU A 182 -4.19 -8.44 -8.72
N ALA A 183 -5.29 -8.02 -8.09
CA ALA A 183 -6.15 -6.97 -8.62
C ALA A 183 -5.42 -5.63 -8.74
N GLN A 184 -4.57 -5.30 -7.78
CA GLN A 184 -3.82 -4.05 -7.79
C GLN A 184 -2.75 -4.03 -8.89
N ASP A 185 -2.01 -5.11 -9.10
CA ASP A 185 -1.05 -5.20 -10.21
C ASP A 185 -1.76 -5.14 -11.57
N PHE A 186 -2.95 -5.73 -11.70
CA PHE A 186 -3.78 -5.54 -12.89
C PHE A 186 -4.18 -4.08 -13.07
N ASN A 187 -4.67 -3.40 -12.03
CA ASN A 187 -5.04 -1.98 -12.11
C ASN A 187 -3.86 -1.09 -12.54
N ASN A 188 -2.67 -1.37 -12.02
CA ASN A 188 -1.44 -0.67 -12.38
C ASN A 188 -1.08 -0.86 -13.85
N MET A 189 -1.10 -2.10 -14.33
CA MET A 189 -0.80 -2.43 -15.71
C MET A 189 -1.86 -1.86 -16.67
N TYR A 190 -3.14 -1.97 -16.30
CA TYR A 190 -4.27 -1.45 -17.06
C TYR A 190 -4.22 0.07 -17.23
N ALA A 191 -3.89 0.80 -16.15
CA ALA A 191 -3.65 2.23 -16.21
C ALA A 191 -2.42 2.56 -17.08
N GLY A 192 -1.35 1.76 -16.99
CA GLY A 192 -0.16 1.88 -17.83
C GLY A 192 -0.46 1.73 -19.33
N PHE A 193 -1.37 0.83 -19.70
CA PHE A 193 -1.87 0.66 -21.06
C PHE A 193 -2.92 1.71 -21.48
N GLY A 194 -3.18 2.73 -20.65
CA GLY A 194 -4.13 3.80 -20.94
C GLY A 194 -5.60 3.40 -20.79
N GLY A 195 -5.87 2.31 -20.07
CA GLY A 195 -7.22 1.82 -19.81
C GLY A 195 -8.06 2.79 -18.98
N LYS A 196 -9.38 2.76 -19.20
CA LYS A 196 -10.37 3.48 -18.40
C LYS A 196 -11.15 2.47 -17.59
N PHE A 197 -11.21 2.62 -16.27
CA PHE A 197 -11.87 1.62 -15.41
C PHE A 197 -13.38 1.53 -15.65
N PHE A 198 -14.03 2.65 -15.99
CA PHE A 198 -15.47 2.75 -16.14
C PHE A 198 -15.86 3.51 -17.40
N ASN A 199 -17.00 3.13 -17.98
CA ASN A 199 -17.72 3.92 -18.97
C ASN A 199 -18.50 5.05 -18.28
N ASP A 200 -19.03 6.00 -19.08
CA ASP A 200 -19.80 7.15 -18.57
C ASP A 200 -21.07 6.75 -17.79
N ASP A 201 -21.58 5.55 -18.01
CA ASP A 201 -22.76 4.99 -17.33
C ASP A 201 -22.41 4.17 -16.05
N ASN A 202 -21.14 4.21 -15.60
CA ASN A 202 -20.57 3.43 -14.51
C ASN A 202 -20.44 1.92 -14.75
N THR A 203 -20.69 1.41 -15.97
CA THR A 203 -20.33 0.02 -16.29
C THR A 203 -18.82 -0.15 -16.35
N ALA A 204 -18.30 -1.34 -16.01
CA ALA A 204 -16.86 -1.60 -16.07
C ALA A 204 -16.38 -1.61 -17.54
N ALA A 205 -15.23 -0.98 -17.78
CA ALA A 205 -14.61 -0.88 -19.11
C ALA A 205 -13.33 -1.72 -19.26
N VAL A 206 -13.05 -2.58 -18.27
CA VAL A 206 -11.85 -3.43 -18.25
C VAL A 206 -11.82 -4.47 -19.36
N ASN A 207 -12.98 -4.95 -19.83
CA ASN A 207 -13.08 -5.82 -21.01
C ASN A 207 -12.81 -5.02 -22.28
N SER A 208 -11.52 -4.90 -22.63
CA SER A 208 -10.98 -4.00 -23.63
C SER A 208 -9.60 -4.49 -24.09
N GLU A 209 -9.07 -3.93 -25.17
CA GLU A 209 -7.72 -4.22 -25.65
C GLU A 209 -6.64 -3.95 -24.58
N ALA A 210 -6.78 -2.87 -23.82
CA ALA A 210 -5.89 -2.57 -22.70
C ALA A 210 -5.96 -3.64 -21.60
N GLY A 211 -7.14 -4.23 -21.38
CA GLY A 211 -7.34 -5.32 -20.41
C GLY A 211 -6.61 -6.58 -20.85
N ILE A 212 -6.72 -6.94 -22.14
CA ILE A 212 -6.02 -8.09 -22.72
C ILE A 212 -4.51 -7.90 -22.61
N LYS A 213 -3.99 -6.75 -23.05
CA LYS A 213 -2.55 -6.41 -22.95
C LYS A 213 -2.04 -6.46 -21.51
N SER A 214 -2.86 -6.06 -20.54
CA SER A 214 -2.51 -6.14 -19.12
C SER A 214 -2.34 -7.58 -18.67
N LEU A 215 -3.29 -8.46 -19.00
CA LEU A 215 -3.21 -9.88 -18.70
C LEU A 215 -2.02 -10.55 -19.38
N GLU A 216 -1.79 -10.26 -20.66
CA GLU A 216 -0.67 -10.80 -21.42
C GLU A 216 0.68 -10.41 -20.82
N MET A 217 0.88 -9.12 -20.51
CA MET A 217 2.11 -8.64 -19.86
C MET A 217 2.31 -9.29 -18.49
N MET A 218 1.26 -9.32 -17.66
CA MET A 218 1.34 -9.98 -16.35
C MET A 218 1.61 -11.48 -16.48
N LYS A 219 1.09 -12.16 -17.51
CA LYS A 219 1.38 -13.57 -17.76
C LYS A 219 2.83 -13.77 -18.19
N ALA A 220 3.36 -12.91 -19.06
CA ALA A 220 4.76 -12.96 -19.48
C ALA A 220 5.73 -12.75 -18.30
N MET A 221 5.38 -11.88 -17.33
CA MET A 221 6.15 -11.74 -16.09
C MET A 221 6.32 -13.07 -15.34
N THR A 222 5.29 -13.93 -15.34
CA THR A 222 5.32 -15.19 -14.58
C THR A 222 6.37 -16.20 -15.06
N GLU A 223 6.95 -16.03 -16.25
CA GLU A 223 8.06 -16.88 -16.73
C GLU A 223 9.37 -16.66 -15.94
N TYR A 224 9.48 -15.53 -15.25
CA TYR A 224 10.67 -15.09 -14.52
C TYR A 224 10.44 -14.98 -13.01
N THR A 225 9.24 -15.31 -12.52
CA THR A 225 8.89 -15.31 -11.10
C THR A 225 8.93 -16.71 -10.52
N ASP A 226 8.95 -16.79 -9.19
CA ASP A 226 8.71 -18.03 -8.45
C ASP A 226 7.41 -18.73 -8.96
N PRO A 227 7.38 -20.07 -9.15
CA PRO A 227 6.20 -20.77 -9.65
C PRO A 227 4.96 -20.62 -8.75
N GLU A 228 5.14 -20.35 -7.45
CA GLU A 228 4.06 -20.12 -6.50
C GLU A 228 3.64 -18.63 -6.42
N VAL A 229 3.80 -17.86 -7.51
CA VAL A 229 3.54 -16.41 -7.53
C VAL A 229 2.13 -16.00 -7.08
N LEU A 230 1.12 -16.89 -7.19
CA LEU A 230 -0.25 -16.62 -6.75
C LEU A 230 -0.46 -16.61 -5.22
N VAL A 231 0.58 -16.90 -4.44
CA VAL A 231 0.61 -16.66 -2.98
C VAL A 231 1.57 -15.54 -2.58
N SER A 232 2.24 -14.91 -3.55
CA SER A 232 3.27 -13.90 -3.37
C SER A 232 2.67 -12.51 -3.09
N ASP A 233 2.63 -12.09 -1.82
CA ASP A 233 2.31 -10.71 -1.46
C ASP A 233 3.56 -9.83 -1.36
N SER A 234 3.35 -8.53 -1.14
CA SER A 234 4.44 -7.56 -1.04
C SER A 234 5.47 -7.88 0.04
N THR A 235 5.08 -8.54 1.14
CA THR A 235 6.01 -8.90 2.21
C THR A 235 6.86 -10.10 1.79
N TYR A 236 6.25 -11.09 1.13
CA TYR A 236 6.99 -12.21 0.55
C TYR A 236 8.02 -11.74 -0.49
N VAL A 237 7.62 -10.86 -1.43
CA VAL A 237 8.55 -10.32 -2.44
C VAL A 237 9.65 -9.49 -1.81
N GLN A 238 9.34 -8.65 -0.81
CA GLN A 238 10.35 -7.91 -0.04
C GLN A 238 11.41 -8.86 0.53
N GLN A 239 10.98 -9.95 1.18
CA GLN A 239 11.87 -10.94 1.77
C GLN A 239 12.71 -11.69 0.73
N GLN A 240 12.13 -12.04 -0.43
CA GLN A 240 12.88 -12.61 -1.54
C GLN A 240 13.99 -11.67 -2.01
N PHE A 241 13.70 -10.36 -2.10
CA PHE A 241 14.68 -9.36 -2.48
C PHE A 241 15.80 -9.22 -1.45
N GLN A 242 15.44 -9.06 -0.17
CA GLN A 242 16.37 -8.96 0.96
C GLN A 242 17.30 -10.18 1.03
N GLN A 243 16.81 -11.37 0.70
CA GLN A 243 17.59 -12.62 0.66
C GLN A 243 18.41 -12.80 -0.63
N GLY A 244 18.38 -11.82 -1.54
CA GLY A 244 19.10 -11.89 -2.81
C GLY A 244 18.61 -12.99 -3.75
N LYS A 245 17.35 -13.43 -3.64
CA LYS A 245 16.75 -14.46 -4.51
C LYS A 245 16.25 -13.89 -5.84
N ILE A 246 15.91 -12.61 -5.85
CA ILE A 246 15.44 -11.86 -7.02
C ILE A 246 16.34 -10.65 -7.26
N ALA A 247 16.34 -10.15 -8.49
CA ALA A 247 17.12 -8.99 -8.91
C ALA A 247 16.25 -7.78 -9.26
N LEU A 248 14.97 -8.00 -9.58
CA LEU A 248 14.03 -6.99 -10.06
C LEU A 248 12.70 -7.14 -9.32
N ALA A 249 12.09 -6.05 -8.89
CA ALA A 249 10.72 -6.03 -8.40
C ALA A 249 10.12 -4.63 -8.51
N ASN A 250 8.87 -4.53 -8.96
CA ASN A 250 8.10 -3.28 -8.86
C ASN A 250 7.34 -3.29 -7.53
N LEU A 251 7.84 -2.55 -6.54
CA LEU A 251 7.34 -2.61 -5.15
C LEU A 251 6.93 -1.23 -4.63
N TRP A 252 6.04 -1.24 -3.63
CA TRP A 252 5.63 -0.04 -2.91
C TRP A 252 6.83 0.68 -2.30
N ALA A 253 6.85 2.01 -2.37
CA ALA A 253 7.88 2.85 -1.77
C ALA A 253 8.07 2.57 -0.27
N SER A 254 6.99 2.23 0.43
CA SER A 254 7.04 1.82 1.85
C SER A 254 7.79 0.51 2.13
N ARG A 255 8.33 -0.16 1.11
CA ARG A 255 9.18 -1.35 1.22
C ARG A 255 10.67 -1.03 1.05
N ALA A 256 10.98 0.20 0.63
CA ALA A 256 12.32 0.59 0.22
C ALA A 256 13.29 0.67 1.42
N GLY A 257 12.84 1.18 2.57
CA GLY A 257 13.65 1.30 3.80
C GLY A 257 14.21 -0.06 4.25
N ALA A 258 13.39 -1.09 4.24
CA ALA A 258 13.75 -2.46 4.64
C ALA A 258 14.88 -3.08 3.78
N MET A 259 15.17 -2.56 2.59
CA MET A 259 16.30 -3.03 1.78
C MET A 259 17.67 -2.68 2.38
N ASN A 260 17.71 -1.62 3.21
CA ASN A 260 18.93 -1.11 3.85
C ASN A 260 19.05 -1.51 5.32
N ASP A 261 18.14 -2.33 5.85
CA ASP A 261 18.28 -2.89 7.20
C ASP A 261 19.28 -4.06 7.19
N GLU A 262 20.47 -3.86 7.78
CA GLU A 262 21.52 -4.88 7.89
C GLU A 262 21.10 -6.11 8.70
N ALA A 263 20.09 -6.01 9.57
CA ALA A 263 19.57 -7.14 10.33
C ALA A 263 18.67 -8.05 9.49
N GLU A 264 18.04 -7.53 8.43
CA GLU A 264 17.07 -8.24 7.60
C GLU A 264 17.56 -8.51 6.17
N SER A 265 18.43 -7.67 5.64
CA SER A 265 18.84 -7.64 4.22
C SER A 265 20.27 -8.13 4.00
N GLN A 266 20.44 -9.08 3.09
CA GLN A 266 21.74 -9.58 2.63
C GLN A 266 22.30 -8.77 1.45
N VAL A 267 21.54 -7.79 0.97
CA VAL A 267 21.84 -7.00 -0.24
C VAL A 267 21.93 -5.50 0.05
N VAL A 268 22.20 -5.12 1.30
CA VAL A 268 22.42 -3.73 1.71
C VAL A 268 23.49 -3.08 0.82
N GLY A 269 23.19 -1.86 0.35
CA GLY A 269 24.06 -1.10 -0.55
C GLY A 269 24.12 -1.59 -2.00
N LYS A 270 23.37 -2.63 -2.36
CA LYS A 270 23.32 -3.21 -3.71
C LYS A 270 21.98 -3.00 -4.42
N VAL A 271 21.02 -2.37 -3.74
CA VAL A 271 19.69 -2.07 -4.29
C VAL A 271 19.65 -0.62 -4.72
N ALA A 272 19.23 -0.39 -5.96
CA ALA A 272 18.94 0.94 -6.49
C ALA A 272 17.46 1.02 -6.91
N MET A 273 16.97 2.26 -6.96
CA MET A 273 15.57 2.55 -7.27
C MET A 273 15.47 3.44 -8.51
N SER A 274 14.44 3.21 -9.33
CA SER A 274 14.05 4.07 -10.45
C SER A 274 12.53 4.11 -10.57
N ALA A 275 12.01 5.01 -11.41
CA ALA A 275 10.58 5.06 -11.71
C ALA A 275 9.96 3.68 -12.02
N ALA A 276 8.66 3.54 -11.73
CA ALA A 276 7.90 2.37 -12.14
C ALA A 276 8.00 2.19 -13.66
N PRO A 277 8.20 0.96 -14.15
CA PRO A 277 8.30 0.73 -15.58
C PRO A 277 7.01 1.15 -16.29
N ARG A 278 7.14 1.73 -17.49
CA ARG A 278 5.98 2.03 -18.34
C ARG A 278 5.52 0.75 -19.03
N ALA A 279 4.21 0.61 -19.21
CA ALA A 279 3.65 -0.50 -19.99
C ALA A 279 3.78 -0.28 -21.50
N MET A 280 3.93 0.98 -21.93
CA MET A 280 4.13 1.38 -23.33
C MET A 280 5.06 2.58 -23.39
N ASP A 281 5.84 2.67 -24.46
CA ASP A 281 6.65 3.85 -24.76
C ASP A 281 5.81 5.13 -24.76
N GLY A 282 6.26 6.14 -24.03
CA GLY A 282 5.56 7.42 -23.89
C GLY A 282 4.25 7.37 -23.08
N GLY A 283 3.80 6.19 -22.63
CA GLY A 283 2.67 6.03 -21.71
C GLY A 283 2.99 6.52 -20.30
N VAL A 284 2.05 6.46 -19.35
CA VAL A 284 2.33 6.75 -17.93
C VAL A 284 3.18 5.62 -17.30
N PRO A 285 3.91 5.85 -16.21
CA PRO A 285 4.41 4.76 -15.37
C PRO A 285 3.25 3.82 -15.00
N ALA A 286 3.44 2.50 -15.11
CA ALA A 286 2.39 1.52 -14.87
C ALA A 286 2.18 1.30 -13.37
N THR A 287 1.56 2.27 -12.72
CA THR A 287 1.23 2.27 -11.30
C THR A 287 0.14 3.30 -11.01
N THR A 288 -0.37 3.31 -9.79
CA THR A 288 -1.25 4.36 -9.29
C THR A 288 -0.66 5.07 -8.09
N LEU A 289 -1.08 6.32 -7.86
CA LEU A 289 -0.69 7.10 -6.69
C LEU A 289 -1.66 6.85 -5.53
N TRP A 290 -1.08 6.65 -4.36
CA TRP A 290 -1.78 6.38 -3.11
C TRP A 290 -1.34 7.35 -2.02
N TRP A 291 -2.19 7.47 -1.01
CA TRP A 291 -1.85 8.04 0.27
C TRP A 291 -2.38 7.13 1.38
N ASP A 292 -1.71 7.17 2.53
CA ASP A 292 -2.19 6.59 3.77
C ASP A 292 -2.39 7.72 4.78
N GLY A 293 -3.37 7.57 5.67
CA GLY A 293 -3.75 8.62 6.59
C GLY A 293 -4.72 8.16 7.67
N ILE A 294 -5.04 9.07 8.57
CA ILE A 294 -5.90 8.82 9.74
C ILE A 294 -7.33 9.31 9.50
N VAL A 295 -8.29 8.57 10.06
CA VAL A 295 -9.68 8.97 10.24
C VAL A 295 -10.07 8.82 11.71
N ILE A 296 -11.09 9.56 12.13
CA ILE A 296 -11.67 9.46 13.48
C ILE A 296 -13.06 8.88 13.38
N ALA A 297 -13.36 7.89 14.21
CA ALA A 297 -14.68 7.27 14.28
C ALA A 297 -15.76 8.31 14.63
N LYS A 298 -16.96 8.13 14.08
CA LYS A 298 -18.12 8.98 14.37
C LYS A 298 -18.87 8.53 15.62
N ASN A 299 -18.97 7.23 15.86
CA ASN A 299 -19.75 6.64 16.94
C ASN A 299 -18.95 6.60 18.26
N ILE A 300 -18.37 7.73 18.66
CA ILE A 300 -17.60 7.93 19.89
C ILE A 300 -17.98 9.27 20.52
N SER A 301 -17.64 9.49 21.79
CA SER A 301 -17.84 10.79 22.44
C SER A 301 -16.95 11.88 21.84
N ASP A 302 -17.34 13.15 21.99
CA ASP A 302 -16.48 14.27 21.57
C ASP A 302 -15.18 14.33 22.39
N GLU A 303 -15.20 13.90 23.65
CA GLU A 303 -13.99 13.76 24.47
C GLU A 303 -13.01 12.74 23.87
N GLU A 304 -13.50 11.56 23.47
CA GLU A 304 -12.67 10.57 22.77
C GLU A 304 -12.17 11.08 21.43
N ALA A 305 -12.97 11.84 20.69
CA ALA A 305 -12.57 12.37 19.39
C ALA A 305 -11.50 13.48 19.50
N ASP A 306 -11.63 14.40 20.46
CA ASP A 306 -10.62 15.41 20.76
C ASP A 306 -9.31 14.72 21.21
N ALA A 307 -9.37 13.72 22.10
CA ALA A 307 -8.19 12.97 22.54
C ALA A 307 -7.53 12.17 21.40
N ALA A 308 -8.33 11.46 20.59
CA ALA A 308 -7.86 10.67 19.47
C ALA A 308 -7.15 11.54 18.41
N PHE A 309 -7.73 12.69 18.07
CA PHE A 309 -7.13 13.58 17.09
C PHE A 309 -5.82 14.18 17.59
N ARG A 310 -5.76 14.61 18.86
CA ARG A 310 -4.52 15.15 19.45
C ARG A 310 -3.41 14.11 19.51
N LEU A 311 -3.70 12.88 19.93
CA LEU A 311 -2.74 11.77 19.84
C LEU A 311 -2.22 11.62 18.41
N ALA A 312 -3.12 11.65 17.44
CA ALA A 312 -2.72 11.48 16.05
C ALA A 312 -1.88 12.65 15.52
N MET A 313 -2.00 13.86 16.06
CA MET A 313 -1.09 14.97 15.75
C MET A 313 0.31 14.76 16.34
N GLU A 314 0.43 14.20 17.54
CA GLU A 314 1.72 13.81 18.12
C GLU A 314 2.37 12.67 17.30
N GLY A 315 1.57 11.73 16.80
CA GLY A 315 2.05 10.69 15.89
C GLY A 315 2.48 11.20 14.51
N LEU A 316 2.11 12.42 14.14
CA LEU A 316 2.37 13.04 12.85
C LEU A 316 3.22 14.30 13.01
N ASP A 317 4.31 14.19 13.78
CA ASP A 317 5.22 15.28 14.06
C ASP A 317 6.61 15.12 13.39
N SER A 318 7.43 16.16 13.52
CA SER A 318 8.76 16.17 12.91
C SER A 318 9.78 15.26 13.61
N GLU A 319 9.56 14.89 14.88
CA GLU A 319 10.47 14.01 15.60
C GLU A 319 10.27 12.56 15.15
N MET A 320 9.01 12.12 15.02
CA MET A 320 8.64 10.84 14.41
C MET A 320 9.22 10.71 13.01
N VAL A 321 9.05 11.71 12.16
CA VAL A 321 9.62 11.68 10.80
C VAL A 321 11.14 11.60 10.82
N LYS A 322 11.84 12.34 11.69
CA LYS A 322 13.32 12.24 11.77
C LYS A 322 13.76 10.85 12.24
N GLY A 323 13.04 10.24 13.17
CA GLY A 323 13.32 8.89 13.66
C GLY A 323 13.01 7.78 12.66
N ALA A 324 12.08 8.02 11.73
CA ALA A 324 11.60 7.05 10.75
C ALA A 324 11.62 7.58 9.30
N ASN A 325 12.62 8.40 8.95
CA ASN A 325 12.64 9.15 7.69
C ASN A 325 12.48 8.25 6.46
N ASP A 326 13.08 7.06 6.53
CA ASP A 326 13.16 6.10 5.44
C ASP A 326 12.00 5.07 5.42
N ALA A 327 11.10 5.12 6.41
CA ALA A 327 9.97 4.20 6.51
C ALA A 327 8.82 4.52 5.52
N ALA A 328 8.75 5.77 5.04
CA ALA A 328 7.76 6.21 4.06
C ALA A 328 8.17 7.52 3.36
N ILE A 329 7.40 7.88 2.33
CA ILE A 329 7.45 9.21 1.73
C ILE A 329 6.43 10.07 2.48
N TRP A 330 6.89 10.69 3.55
CA TRP A 330 6.04 11.42 4.48
C TRP A 330 5.50 12.72 3.86
N LEU A 331 4.25 13.05 4.22
CA LEU A 331 3.62 14.36 3.98
C LEU A 331 3.75 15.28 5.21
N VAL A 332 4.48 14.84 6.22
CA VAL A 332 4.66 15.50 7.51
C VAL A 332 5.95 16.35 7.47
N GLU A 333 5.95 17.46 8.20
CA GLU A 333 7.11 18.35 8.32
C GLU A 333 8.36 17.59 8.82
N GLY A 334 9.52 17.93 8.27
CA GLY A 334 10.80 17.32 8.67
C GLY A 334 11.26 16.18 7.76
N TYR A 335 10.44 15.75 6.79
CA TYR A 335 10.83 14.74 5.81
C TYR A 335 11.95 15.23 4.90
N ALA A 336 12.99 14.42 4.78
CA ALA A 336 14.09 14.65 3.85
C ALA A 336 14.19 13.45 2.89
N PRO A 337 13.90 13.63 1.59
CA PRO A 337 14.06 12.56 0.61
C PRO A 337 15.49 11.99 0.59
N THR A 338 15.59 10.66 0.61
CA THR A 338 16.83 9.90 0.49
C THR A 338 16.81 9.08 -0.83
N GLU A 339 17.90 8.39 -1.14
CA GLU A 339 18.01 7.59 -2.38
C GLU A 339 16.92 6.51 -2.50
N ILE A 340 16.41 5.99 -1.38
CA ILE A 340 15.34 4.98 -1.42
C ILE A 340 14.00 5.55 -1.89
N ALA A 341 13.78 6.87 -1.76
CA ALA A 341 12.58 7.54 -2.22
C ALA A 341 12.66 7.98 -3.69
N LYS A 342 13.86 7.95 -4.28
CA LYS A 342 14.14 8.46 -5.64
C LYS A 342 13.18 7.89 -6.67
N GLY A 343 13.05 6.56 -6.74
CA GLY A 343 12.21 5.91 -7.75
C GLY A 343 10.74 6.30 -7.64
N ALA A 344 10.21 6.37 -6.43
CA ALA A 344 8.84 6.80 -6.19
C ALA A 344 8.60 8.29 -6.51
N ILE A 345 9.58 9.15 -6.23
CA ILE A 345 9.53 10.58 -6.61
C ILE A 345 9.55 10.71 -8.13
N GLU A 346 10.44 9.99 -8.82
CA GLU A 346 10.50 9.95 -10.29
C GLU A 346 9.18 9.45 -10.88
N THR A 347 8.58 8.41 -10.30
CA THR A 347 7.24 7.92 -10.67
C THR A 347 6.19 9.01 -10.52
N ALA A 348 6.09 9.64 -9.34
CA ALA A 348 5.04 10.60 -9.03
C ALA A 348 5.18 11.92 -9.81
N THR A 349 6.40 12.28 -10.20
CA THR A 349 6.70 13.50 -10.97
C THR A 349 6.90 13.24 -12.46
N ALA A 350 6.67 12.01 -12.93
CA ALA A 350 6.73 11.66 -14.34
C ALA A 350 5.76 12.50 -15.18
N ASN A 351 6.08 12.68 -16.46
CA ASN A 351 5.21 13.33 -17.42
C ASN A 351 4.97 12.39 -18.63
N PRO A 352 3.72 11.94 -18.89
CA PRO A 352 2.53 12.14 -18.06
C PRO A 352 2.64 11.44 -16.69
N ALA A 353 2.01 12.02 -15.67
CA ALA A 353 1.99 11.46 -14.31
C ALA A 353 1.01 10.27 -14.22
N PRO A 354 1.30 9.26 -13.40
CA PRO A 354 0.36 8.16 -13.17
C PRO A 354 -0.90 8.67 -12.46
N PRO A 355 -2.06 8.05 -12.69
CA PRO A 355 -3.30 8.44 -12.04
C PRO A 355 -3.29 8.09 -10.55
N ALA A 356 -3.99 8.87 -9.74
CA ALA A 356 -4.31 8.46 -8.37
C ALA A 356 -5.31 7.29 -8.39
N TYR A 357 -5.20 6.39 -7.41
CA TYR A 357 -6.19 5.32 -7.25
C TYR A 357 -7.57 5.92 -6.92
N PRO A 358 -8.64 5.59 -7.70
CA PRO A 358 -9.95 6.18 -7.46
C PRO A 358 -10.56 5.76 -6.12
N SER A 359 -10.83 6.73 -5.24
CA SER A 359 -11.54 6.52 -3.97
C SER A 359 -13.06 6.51 -4.16
N THR A 360 -13.58 5.56 -4.92
CA THR A 360 -15.02 5.45 -5.25
C THR A 360 -15.57 4.07 -4.95
N THR A 361 -16.88 3.98 -4.70
CA THR A 361 -17.58 2.71 -4.50
C THR A 361 -17.38 1.78 -5.69
N GLN A 362 -17.51 2.31 -6.90
CA GLN A 362 -17.30 1.58 -8.16
C GLN A 362 -15.92 0.94 -8.21
N MET A 363 -14.87 1.69 -7.84
CA MET A 363 -13.50 1.18 -7.86
C MET A 363 -13.28 0.07 -6.83
N GLY A 364 -13.85 0.18 -5.63
CA GLY A 364 -13.79 -0.87 -4.61
C GLY A 364 -14.49 -2.17 -5.05
N LEU A 365 -15.65 -2.06 -5.71
CA LEU A 365 -16.37 -3.21 -6.26
C LEU A 365 -15.59 -3.85 -7.42
N LEU A 366 -15.05 -3.04 -8.34
CA LEU A 366 -14.25 -3.53 -9.45
C LEU A 366 -12.96 -4.21 -8.96
N HIS A 367 -12.29 -3.65 -7.96
CA HIS A 367 -11.10 -4.25 -7.36
C HIS A 367 -11.42 -5.63 -6.76
N SER A 368 -12.54 -5.77 -6.06
CA SER A 368 -13.00 -7.05 -5.54
C SER A 368 -13.29 -8.06 -6.66
N ALA A 369 -13.98 -7.64 -7.73
CA ALA A 369 -14.26 -8.49 -8.89
C ALA A 369 -12.95 -8.96 -9.57
N LEU A 370 -11.99 -8.05 -9.79
CA LEU A 370 -10.67 -8.38 -10.30
C LEU A 370 -9.97 -9.42 -9.43
N GLY A 371 -9.94 -9.21 -8.11
CA GLY A 371 -9.21 -10.09 -7.19
C GLY A 371 -9.76 -11.52 -7.15
N ASN A 372 -11.07 -11.67 -7.36
CA ASN A 372 -11.74 -12.96 -7.36
C ASN A 372 -11.60 -13.70 -8.70
N GLU A 373 -11.64 -12.98 -9.82
CA GLU A 373 -11.75 -13.59 -11.15
C GLU A 373 -10.39 -13.78 -11.85
N LEU A 374 -9.42 -12.91 -11.60
CA LEU A 374 -8.10 -12.99 -12.22
C LEU A 374 -7.34 -14.31 -12.01
N PRO A 375 -7.40 -14.98 -10.83
CA PRO A 375 -6.62 -16.21 -10.62
C PRO A 375 -6.86 -17.29 -11.67
N ALA A 376 -8.09 -17.39 -12.21
CA ALA A 376 -8.44 -18.38 -13.22
C ALA A 376 -7.70 -18.19 -14.56
N PHE A 377 -7.30 -16.96 -14.89
CA PHE A 377 -6.44 -16.73 -16.05
C PHE A 377 -5.03 -17.27 -15.81
N PHE A 378 -4.45 -17.00 -14.63
CA PHE A 378 -3.08 -17.41 -14.31
C PHE A 378 -2.93 -18.93 -14.19
N THR A 379 -3.96 -19.63 -13.72
CA THR A 379 -4.02 -21.10 -13.65
C THR A 379 -4.35 -21.76 -15.00
N GLY A 380 -4.70 -20.97 -16.04
CA GLY A 380 -5.08 -21.47 -17.36
C GLY A 380 -6.50 -22.04 -17.44
N GLU A 381 -7.33 -21.82 -16.42
CA GLU A 381 -8.74 -22.22 -16.41
C GLU A 381 -9.58 -21.37 -17.38
N ARG A 382 -9.23 -20.09 -17.57
CA ARG A 382 -9.92 -19.15 -18.47
C ARG A 382 -8.95 -18.44 -19.42
N SER A 383 -9.44 -18.11 -20.62
CA SER A 383 -8.74 -17.19 -21.52
C SER A 383 -8.75 -15.77 -20.95
N ALA A 384 -7.95 -14.87 -21.55
CA ALA A 384 -7.94 -13.47 -21.17
C ALA A 384 -9.33 -12.82 -21.37
N GLU A 385 -9.96 -13.06 -22.52
CA GLU A 385 -11.30 -12.55 -22.86
C GLU A 385 -12.36 -13.05 -21.88
N ALA A 386 -12.40 -14.36 -21.65
CA ALA A 386 -13.37 -14.98 -20.73
C ALA A 386 -13.18 -14.49 -19.28
N THR A 387 -11.95 -14.18 -18.88
CA THR A 387 -11.65 -13.62 -17.56
C THR A 387 -12.17 -12.18 -17.44
N LEU A 388 -11.90 -11.32 -18.43
CA LEU A 388 -12.38 -9.93 -18.42
C LEU A 388 -13.91 -9.83 -18.51
N GLU A 389 -14.55 -10.75 -19.24
CA GLU A 389 -16.00 -10.87 -19.29
C GLU A 389 -16.56 -11.20 -17.91
N ALA A 390 -16.03 -12.22 -17.23
CA ALA A 390 -16.44 -12.58 -15.88
C ALA A 390 -16.20 -11.47 -14.85
N ILE A 391 -15.09 -10.73 -14.95
CA ILE A 391 -14.84 -9.54 -14.11
C ILE A 391 -15.96 -8.51 -14.32
N THR A 392 -16.36 -8.28 -15.57
CA THR A 392 -17.42 -7.32 -15.91
C THR A 392 -18.79 -7.77 -15.38
N GLU A 393 -19.09 -9.07 -15.44
CA GLU A 393 -20.31 -9.66 -14.89
C GLU A 393 -20.36 -9.58 -13.36
N ALA A 394 -19.26 -9.94 -12.68
CA ALA A 394 -19.13 -9.88 -11.23
C ALA A 394 -19.23 -8.43 -10.73
N TYR A 395 -18.56 -7.49 -11.40
CA TYR A 395 -18.73 -6.07 -11.12
C TYR A 395 -20.19 -5.62 -11.32
N THR A 396 -20.82 -5.99 -12.45
CA THR A 396 -22.19 -5.56 -12.76
C THR A 396 -23.18 -6.04 -11.69
N THR A 397 -23.02 -7.27 -11.22
CA THR A 397 -23.86 -7.86 -10.16
C THR A 397 -23.71 -7.06 -8.86
N SER A 398 -22.48 -6.90 -8.37
CA SER A 398 -22.21 -6.18 -7.12
C SER A 398 -22.52 -4.68 -7.21
N ALA A 399 -22.34 -4.06 -8.37
CA ALA A 399 -22.69 -2.66 -8.61
C ALA A 399 -24.21 -2.43 -8.60
N LYS A 400 -25.02 -3.39 -9.07
CA LYS A 400 -26.49 -3.32 -8.93
C LYS A 400 -26.92 -3.47 -7.48
N GLU A 401 -26.33 -4.41 -6.74
CA GLU A 401 -26.59 -4.59 -5.31
C GLU A 401 -26.25 -3.35 -4.50
N ALA A 402 -25.15 -2.67 -4.84
CA ALA A 402 -24.72 -1.42 -4.23
C ALA A 402 -25.48 -0.17 -4.72
N GLY A 403 -26.41 -0.31 -5.67
CA GLY A 403 -27.17 0.81 -6.25
C GLY A 403 -26.35 1.77 -7.12
N VAL A 404 -25.14 1.37 -7.53
CA VAL A 404 -24.31 2.10 -8.49
C VAL A 404 -24.91 2.00 -9.90
N LEU A 405 -25.34 0.79 -10.28
CA LEU A 405 -26.02 0.51 -11.54
C LEU A 405 -27.51 0.25 -11.30
N LYS A 406 -28.32 0.57 -12.33
CA LYS A 406 -29.77 0.35 -12.30
C LYS A 406 -30.17 -1.03 -12.79
#